data_AF-A0A4Y1ZRD7-F1
#
_entry.id   AF-A0A4Y1ZRD7-F1
#
_cell.length_a   1.000
_cell.length_b   1.000
_cell.length_c   1.000
_cell.angle_alpha   90.00
_cell.angle_beta   90.00
_cell.angle_gamma   90.00
#
_symmetry.space_group_name_H-M   'P 1'
#
loop_
_entity.id
_entity.type
_entity.pdbx_description
1 polymer ?
#
loop_
_entity_poly.entity_id
_entity_poly.type
_entity_poly.pdbx_seq_one_letter_code
_entity_poly.pdbx_strand_id
1 'polypeptide(L)'
;MAQSLISSLTPFKGGNENFDFFMKQFIEIAKLEKWDEAKKILVLKLNLKDEALKFLVSNPKFEEIDHFDSLVKKLEEKFCKKPNFEEAQRQFNNLKQKVSQSISDLAEQVSSTTDKFSNPNNSEE
;
A
#
# COMPACT_ATOMS: atom_id res chain seq x y z
N MET A 1 34.21 0.05 2.54
CA MET A 1 33.01 -0.79 2.76
C MET A 1 31.89 -0.19 1.94
N ALA A 2 31.37 -0.89 0.94
CA ALA A 2 30.19 -0.41 0.24
C ALA A 2 28.99 -0.59 1.19
N GLN A 3 28.48 0.51 1.76
CA GLN A 3 27.20 0.46 2.45
C GLN A 3 26.15 0.16 1.39
N SER A 4 25.53 -1.01 1.47
CA SER A 4 24.39 -1.35 0.61
C SER A 4 23.26 -0.38 0.93
N LEU A 5 22.62 0.16 -0.10
CA LEU A 5 21.54 1.15 0.04
C LEU A 5 20.36 0.60 0.86
N ILE A 6 20.27 -0.72 1.01
CA ILE A 6 19.29 -1.37 1.85
C ILE A 6 19.41 -1.05 3.33
N SER A 7 20.60 -0.69 3.83
CA SER A 7 20.75 -0.26 5.23
C SER A 7 20.08 1.08 5.51
N SER A 8 19.79 1.86 4.45
CA SER A 8 19.04 3.12 4.53
C SER A 8 17.53 2.91 4.46
N LEU A 9 17.07 1.72 4.03
CA LEU A 9 15.63 1.42 3.99
C LEU A 9 15.14 1.14 5.41
N THR A 10 14.14 1.89 5.84
CA THR A 10 13.46 1.64 7.11
C THR A 10 12.69 0.31 7.04
N PRO A 11 12.87 -0.61 8.00
CA PRO A 11 12.10 -1.85 8.04
C PRO A 11 10.60 -1.57 8.16
N PHE A 12 9.78 -2.37 7.48
CA PHE A 12 8.33 -2.25 7.51
C PHE A 12 7.74 -3.13 8.63
N LYS A 13 7.19 -2.50 9.66
CA LYS A 13 6.63 -3.14 10.85
C LYS A 13 5.16 -3.53 10.69
N GLY A 14 4.45 -2.85 9.77
CA GLY A 14 3.01 -3.04 9.56
C GLY A 14 2.15 -2.07 10.39
N GLY A 15 0.83 -2.16 10.22
CA GLY A 15 -0.14 -1.31 10.92
C GLY A 15 -0.55 -0.06 10.13
N ASN A 16 -0.18 1.13 10.62
CA ASN A 16 -0.49 2.43 10.00
C ASN A 16 0.65 2.99 9.11
N GLU A 17 1.72 2.21 8.90
CA GLU A 17 2.80 2.60 8.00
C GLU A 17 2.33 2.58 6.55
N ASN A 18 2.83 3.55 5.75
CA ASN A 18 2.47 3.66 4.35
C ASN A 18 3.23 2.60 3.53
N PHE A 19 2.55 1.49 3.23
CA PHE A 19 3.11 0.37 2.46
C PHE A 19 3.56 0.80 1.06
N ASP A 20 2.80 1.65 0.36
CA ASP A 20 3.17 2.17 -0.96
C ASP A 20 4.49 2.94 -0.94
N PHE A 21 4.70 3.79 0.06
CA PHE A 21 5.94 4.54 0.21
C PHE A 21 7.13 3.62 0.44
N PHE A 22 6.99 2.64 1.35
CA PHE A 22 8.01 1.63 1.60
C PHE A 22 8.35 0.85 0.32
N MET A 23 7.34 0.37 -0.41
CA MET A 23 7.54 -0.41 -1.63
C MET A 23 8.19 0.41 -2.75
N LYS A 24 7.84 1.69 -2.90
CA LYS A 24 8.52 2.59 -3.86
C LYS A 24 10.01 2.68 -3.56
N GLN A 25 10.37 2.98 -2.31
CA GLN A 25 11.78 3.05 -1.88
C GLN A 25 12.51 1.71 -2.07
N PHE A 26 11.86 0.59 -1.71
CA PHE A 26 12.39 -0.75 -1.91
C PHE A 26 12.71 -1.04 -3.39
N ILE A 27 11.76 -0.73 -4.29
CA ILE A 27 11.90 -0.96 -5.73
C ILE A 27 12.99 -0.07 -6.33
N GLU A 28 13.10 1.18 -5.90
CA GLU A 28 14.17 2.08 -6.32
C GLU A 28 15.56 1.53 -5.94
N ILE A 29 15.72 1.09 -4.69
CA ILE A 29 16.97 0.47 -4.23
C ILE A 29 17.27 -0.80 -5.03
N ALA A 30 16.28 -1.67 -5.22
CA ALA A 30 16.43 -2.90 -5.99
C ALA A 30 16.85 -2.64 -7.44
N LYS A 31 16.36 -1.56 -8.06
CA LYS A 31 16.76 -1.13 -9.40
C LYS A 31 18.20 -0.61 -9.42
N LEU A 32 18.56 0.25 -8.45
CA LEU A 32 19.91 0.82 -8.35
C LEU A 32 20.98 -0.26 -8.13
N GLU A 33 20.69 -1.25 -7.28
CA GLU A 33 21.60 -2.36 -6.99
C GLU A 33 21.43 -3.57 -7.94
N LYS A 34 20.55 -3.47 -8.95
CA LYS A 34 20.29 -4.52 -9.96
C LYS A 34 20.00 -5.89 -9.33
N TRP A 35 19.10 -5.94 -8.36
CA TRP A 35 18.74 -7.20 -7.71
C TRP A 35 18.01 -8.15 -8.65
N ASP A 36 18.42 -9.42 -8.61
CA ASP A 36 17.65 -10.54 -9.13
C ASP A 36 16.37 -10.77 -8.30
N GLU A 37 15.43 -11.55 -8.85
CA GLU A 37 14.13 -11.79 -8.22
C GLU A 37 14.25 -12.48 -6.86
N ALA A 38 15.13 -13.49 -6.75
CA ALA A 38 15.35 -14.20 -5.50
C ALA A 38 15.89 -13.26 -4.41
N LYS A 39 16.84 -12.38 -4.76
CA LYS A 39 17.36 -11.36 -3.85
C LYS A 39 16.28 -10.36 -3.43
N LYS A 40 15.41 -9.91 -4.34
CA LYS A 40 14.27 -9.04 -3.97
C LYS A 40 13.34 -9.71 -2.96
N ILE A 41 12.99 -10.97 -3.19
CA ILE A 41 12.11 -11.72 -2.28
C ILE A 41 12.76 -11.86 -0.91
N LEU A 42 14.02 -12.29 -0.86
CA LEU A 42 14.75 -12.48 0.39
C LEU A 42 14.88 -11.17 1.17
N VAL A 43 15.31 -10.10 0.50
CA VAL A 43 15.50 -8.79 1.14
C VAL A 43 14.17 -8.19 1.60
N LEU A 44 13.08 -8.40 0.85
CA LEU A 44 11.75 -8.00 1.27
C LEU A 44 11.35 -8.73 2.56
N LYS A 45 11.49 -10.07 2.59
CA LYS A 45 11.20 -10.89 3.79
C LYS A 45 12.01 -10.43 5.01
N LEU A 46 13.29 -10.08 4.83
CA LEU A 46 14.18 -9.63 5.91
C LEU A 46 13.86 -8.21 6.42
N ASN A 47 13.30 -7.35 5.58
CA ASN A 47 12.92 -5.99 5.96
C ASN A 47 11.56 -5.90 6.66
N LEU A 48 10.79 -6.98 6.69
CA LEU A 48 9.52 -7.02 7.41
C LEU A 48 9.78 -7.28 8.90
N LYS A 49 9.10 -6.53 9.76
CA LYS A 49 9.20 -6.61 11.22
C LYS A 49 7.82 -6.66 11.87
N ASP A 50 7.78 -6.94 13.17
CA ASP A 50 6.59 -6.87 14.02
C ASP A 50 5.35 -7.55 13.39
N GLU A 51 4.30 -6.79 13.09
CA GLU A 51 3.04 -7.30 12.56
C GLU A 51 3.19 -7.85 11.14
N ALA A 52 4.03 -7.22 10.31
CA ALA A 52 4.31 -7.67 8.95
C ALA A 52 5.07 -9.00 8.93
N LEU A 53 6.05 -9.16 9.82
CA LEU A 53 6.75 -10.42 9.98
C LEU A 53 5.83 -11.51 10.55
N LYS A 54 5.02 -11.18 11.56
CA LYS A 54 4.04 -12.10 12.14
C LYS A 54 3.04 -12.59 11.09
N PHE A 55 2.62 -11.71 10.17
CA PHE A 55 1.73 -12.07 9.07
C PHE A 55 2.37 -13.07 8.11
N LEU A 56 3.64 -12.88 7.74
CA LEU A 56 4.37 -13.85 6.92
C LEU A 56 4.49 -15.21 7.60
N VAL A 57 4.95 -15.24 8.86
CA VAL A 57 5.18 -16.48 9.61
C VAL A 57 3.88 -17.24 9.87
N SER A 58 2.76 -16.53 10.07
CA SER A 58 1.45 -17.15 10.31
C SER A 58 0.83 -17.77 9.04
N ASN A 59 1.44 -17.58 7.87
CA ASN A 59 0.89 -18.00 6.59
C ASN A 59 1.96 -18.82 5.83
N PRO A 60 2.01 -20.15 6.00
CA PRO A 60 3.02 -21.00 5.35
C PRO A 60 2.98 -20.94 3.82
N LYS A 61 1.85 -20.50 3.25
CA LYS A 61 1.69 -20.23 1.80
C LYS A 61 2.63 -19.15 1.25
N PHE A 62 3.31 -18.34 2.08
CA PHE A 62 4.32 -17.37 1.64
C PHE A 62 5.71 -17.97 1.49
N GLU A 63 5.93 -19.18 2.01
CA GLU A 63 7.17 -19.93 1.82
C GLU A 63 7.29 -20.44 0.38
N GLU A 64 6.15 -20.83 -0.22
CA GLU A 64 6.02 -21.33 -1.60
C GLU A 64 5.91 -20.21 -2.66
N ILE A 65 6.05 -18.93 -2.28
CA ILE A 65 5.99 -17.84 -3.25
C ILE A 65 7.38 -17.58 -3.84
N ASP A 66 7.53 -18.01 -5.08
CA ASP A 66 8.76 -17.84 -5.86
C ASP A 66 8.77 -16.56 -6.70
N HIS A 67 7.63 -15.88 -6.81
CA HIS A 67 7.49 -14.65 -7.60
C HIS A 67 7.34 -13.41 -6.73
N PHE A 68 8.14 -12.39 -7.01
CA PHE A 68 8.15 -11.16 -6.21
C PHE A 68 6.80 -10.44 -6.25
N ASP A 69 6.18 -10.33 -7.42
CA ASP A 69 4.89 -9.65 -7.59
C ASP A 69 3.76 -10.32 -6.79
N SER A 70 3.79 -11.66 -6.68
CA SER A 70 2.80 -12.41 -5.90
C SER A 70 2.94 -12.15 -4.40
N LEU A 71 4.18 -12.00 -3.91
CA LEU A 71 4.46 -11.65 -2.53
C LEU A 71 4.00 -10.23 -2.21
N VAL A 72 4.34 -9.28 -3.10
CA VAL A 72 3.96 -7.87 -2.96
C VAL A 72 2.43 -7.72 -2.95
N LYS A 73 1.72 -8.35 -3.89
CA LYS A 73 0.26 -8.26 -3.98
C LYS A 73 -0.44 -8.70 -2.69
N LYS A 74 0.00 -9.80 -2.08
CA LYS A 74 -0.58 -10.28 -0.82
C LYS A 74 -0.26 -9.36 0.37
N LEU A 75 0.93 -8.78 0.40
CA LEU A 75 1.28 -7.77 1.41
C LEU A 75 0.48 -6.49 1.22
N GLU A 76 0.29 -6.07 -0.04
CA GLU A 76 -0.56 -4.93 -0.41
C GLU A 76 -2.01 -5.18 0.03
N GLU A 77 -2.58 -6.36 -0.24
CA GLU A 77 -3.94 -6.72 0.20
C GLU A 77 -4.12 -6.64 1.73
N LYS A 78 -3.05 -6.92 2.50
CA LYS A 78 -3.11 -6.91 3.96
C LYS A 78 -2.81 -5.54 4.57
N PHE A 79 -1.82 -4.83 4.04
CA PHE A 79 -1.23 -3.64 4.64
C PHE A 79 -1.52 -2.36 3.88
N CYS A 80 -1.76 -2.43 2.57
CA CYS A 80 -2.35 -1.31 1.86
C CYS A 80 -3.84 -1.32 2.17
N LYS A 81 -4.27 -0.40 3.05
CA LYS A 81 -5.67 -0.04 3.18
C LYS A 81 -6.09 0.59 1.85
N LYS A 82 -6.45 -0.23 0.86
CA LYS A 82 -7.18 0.29 -0.30
C LYS A 82 -8.36 1.09 0.26
N PRO A 83 -8.62 2.31 -0.25
CA PRO A 83 -9.84 3.01 0.12
C PRO A 83 -10.97 2.01 -0.14
N ASN A 84 -11.60 1.53 0.94
CA ASN A 84 -12.63 0.52 0.80
C ASN A 84 -13.74 1.20 0.01
N PHE A 85 -13.89 0.82 -1.26
CA PHE A 85 -14.85 1.44 -2.16
C PHE A 85 -16.25 1.45 -1.53
N GLU A 86 -16.58 0.38 -0.80
CA GLU A 86 -17.83 0.26 -0.06
C GLU A 86 -17.93 1.28 1.09
N GLU A 87 -16.83 1.54 1.81
CA GLU A 87 -16.80 2.52 2.90
C GLU A 87 -16.85 3.95 2.36
N ALA A 88 -16.13 4.24 1.28
CA ALA A 88 -16.18 5.52 0.59
C ALA A 88 -17.59 5.75 0.00
N GLN A 89 -18.19 4.74 -0.63
CA GLN A 89 -19.55 4.79 -1.17
C GLN A 89 -20.58 4.96 -0.06
N ARG A 90 -20.41 4.30 1.09
CA ARG A 90 -21.25 4.51 2.27
C ARG A 90 -21.10 5.92 2.85
N GLN A 91 -19.89 6.47 2.90
CA GLN A 91 -19.64 7.85 3.33
C GLN A 91 -20.32 8.85 2.37
N PHE A 92 -20.23 8.62 1.06
CA PHE A 92 -20.91 9.42 0.04
C PHE A 92 -22.44 9.31 0.14
N ASN A 93 -22.99 8.10 0.28
CA ASN A 93 -24.43 7.88 0.42
C ASN A 93 -25.03 8.53 1.69
N ASN A 94 -24.22 8.65 2.75
CA ASN A 94 -24.62 9.31 3.98
C ASN A 94 -24.44 10.84 3.92
N LEU A 95 -23.87 11.37 2.83
CA LEU A 95 -23.63 12.80 2.65
C LEU A 95 -24.96 13.46 2.26
N LYS A 96 -25.61 14.10 3.25
CA LYS A 96 -26.83 14.87 3.09
C LYS A 96 -26.55 16.32 3.43
N GLN A 97 -27.09 17.24 2.64
CA GLN A 97 -26.98 18.68 2.92
C GLN A 97 -27.62 18.98 4.27
N LYS A 98 -26.85 19.53 5.21
CA LYS A 98 -27.38 20.01 6.49
C LYS A 98 -28.05 21.36 6.28
N VAL A 99 -29.08 21.66 7.08
CA VAL A 99 -29.93 22.87 6.95
C VAL A 99 -29.13 24.19 7.10
N SER A 100 -27.94 24.14 7.70
CA SER A 100 -27.03 25.29 7.88
C SER A 100 -25.76 25.23 7.01
N GLN A 101 -25.65 24.27 6.09
CA GLN A 101 -24.48 24.08 5.25
C GLN A 101 -24.66 24.83 3.93
N SER A 102 -23.66 25.62 3.53
CA SER A 102 -23.67 26.29 2.23
C SER A 102 -23.51 25.27 1.10
N ILE A 103 -24.01 25.63 -0.10
CA ILE A 103 -23.87 24.78 -1.29
C ILE A 103 -22.38 24.63 -1.66
N SER A 104 -21.56 25.65 -1.42
CA SER A 104 -20.11 25.60 -1.65
C SER A 104 -19.41 24.61 -0.71
N ASP A 105 -19.73 24.63 0.58
CA ASP A 105 -19.17 23.68 1.57
C ASP A 105 -19.61 22.23 1.29
N LEU A 106 -20.80 22.05 0.72
CA LEU A 106 -21.27 20.74 0.27
C LEU A 106 -20.48 20.28 -0.96
N ALA A 107 -20.29 21.16 -1.95
CA ALA A 107 -19.52 20.85 -3.16
C ALA A 107 -18.08 20.44 -2.82
N GLU A 108 -17.43 21.15 -1.89
CA GLU A 108 -16.05 20.83 -1.48
C GLU A 108 -15.97 19.48 -0.75
N GLN A 109 -16.95 19.14 0.10
CA GLN A 109 -17.03 17.82 0.74
C GLN A 109 -17.29 16.70 -0.26
N VAL A 110 -18.16 16.93 -1.25
CA VAL A 110 -18.42 16.00 -2.34
C VAL A 110 -17.12 15.75 -3.11
N SER A 111 -16.45 16.81 -3.58
CA SER A 111 -15.17 16.72 -4.31
C SER A 111 -14.12 15.95 -3.51
N SER A 112 -13.88 16.32 -2.26
CA SER A 112 -12.89 15.68 -1.38
C SER A 112 -13.19 14.20 -1.10
N THR A 113 -14.47 13.81 -1.10
CA THR A 113 -14.89 12.42 -0.91
C THR A 113 -14.74 11.64 -2.21
N THR A 114 -15.09 12.24 -3.36
CA THR A 114 -14.97 11.64 -4.70
C THR A 114 -13.53 11.53 -5.21
N ASP A 115 -12.62 12.41 -4.79
CA ASP A 115 -11.20 12.32 -5.14
C ASP A 115 -10.56 11.01 -4.68
N LYS A 116 -11.08 10.42 -3.59
CA LYS A 116 -10.68 9.09 -3.08
C LYS A 116 -11.16 7.93 -3.96
N PHE A 117 -12.07 8.19 -4.90
CA PHE A 117 -12.58 7.23 -5.88
C PHE A 117 -11.90 7.35 -7.24
N SER A 118 -10.97 8.29 -7.43
CA SER A 118 -10.19 8.41 -8.66
C SER A 118 -9.38 7.13 -8.87
N ASN A 119 -9.97 6.19 -9.59
CA ASN A 119 -9.36 4.96 -10.05
C ASN A 119 -8.50 5.33 -11.27
N PRO A 120 -7.15 5.25 -11.21
CA PRO A 120 -6.32 5.50 -12.38
C PRO A 120 -6.53 4.46 -13.50
N ASN A 121 -7.25 3.36 -13.24
CA ASN A 121 -7.55 2.31 -14.23
C ASN A 121 -8.82 2.57 -15.06
N ASN A 122 -9.44 3.76 -15.00
CA ASN A 122 -10.58 4.09 -15.88
C ASN A 122 -10.18 4.90 -17.13
N SER A 123 -8.92 4.79 -17.56
CA SER A 123 -8.40 5.45 -18.77
C SER A 123 -8.39 4.56 -20.01
N GLU A 124 -9.08 3.42 -19.99
CA GLU A 124 -9.31 2.60 -21.17
C GLU A 124 -10.81 2.62 -21.52
N GLU A 125 -11.22 3.67 -22.25
CA GLU A 125 -12.36 3.64 -23.16
C GLU A 125 -11.85 3.53 -24.60
#